data_AF-A0A9X2HVP2-F1
#
_entry.id   AF-A0A9X2HVP2-F1
#
_cell.length_a   1.000
_cell.length_b   1.000
_cell.length_c   1.000
_cell.angle_alpha   90.00
_cell.angle_beta   90.00
_cell.angle_gamma   90.00
#
_symmetry.space_group_name_H-M   'P 1'
#
loop_
_entity.id
_entity.type
_entity.pdbx_description
1 polymer ?
#
loop_
_entity_poly.entity_id
_entity_poly.type
_entity_poly.pdbx_seq_one_letter_code
_entity_poly.pdbx_strand_id
1 'polypeptide(L)'
;MRCSRESAPLRRDCAIEQTQSERGLILTVRHADGGFHRLLVTRDGRGVVAADGAEPARVTIAEPGTIDVAIGSDRYRLPATIKAAR
;
A
#
# COMPACT_ATOMS: atom_id res chain seq x y z
N MET A 1 7.89 -4.81 5.24
CA MET A 1 7.96 -4.40 3.80
C MET A 1 8.97 -3.25 3.65
N ARG A 2 9.16 -2.64 2.47
CA ARG A 2 9.99 -1.42 2.31
C ARG A 2 9.13 -0.23 1.91
N CYS A 3 9.38 0.94 2.49
CA CYS A 3 8.55 2.12 2.28
C CYS A 3 9.29 3.40 2.69
N SER A 4 8.89 4.49 2.06
CA SER A 4 9.46 5.83 2.14
C SER A 4 8.34 6.80 2.46
N ARG A 5 8.63 7.76 3.34
CA ARG A 5 7.77 8.91 3.61
C ARG A 5 8.49 10.16 3.11
N GLU A 6 7.77 11.08 2.46
CA GLU A 6 8.30 12.41 2.11
C GLU A 6 9.64 12.37 1.34
N SER A 7 9.76 11.47 0.35
CA SER A 7 11.02 11.21 -0.40
C SER A 7 12.23 10.72 0.42
N ALA A 8 12.05 10.28 1.67
CA ALA A 8 13.09 9.64 2.46
C ALA A 8 13.57 8.30 1.82
N PRO A 9 14.75 7.77 2.16
CA PRO A 9 15.16 6.45 1.70
C PRO A 9 14.16 5.36 2.13
N LEU A 10 13.95 4.35 1.28
CA LEU A 10 13.07 3.22 1.62
C LEU A 10 13.62 2.47 2.84
N ARG A 11 12.87 2.49 3.94
CA ARG A 11 13.20 1.78 5.19
C ARG A 11 12.37 0.52 5.34
N ARG A 12 12.85 -0.43 6.15
CA ARG A 12 12.13 -1.69 6.45
C ARG A 12 11.26 -1.58 7.71
N ASP A 13 10.78 -0.37 8.03
CA ASP A 13 10.18 -0.08 9.34
C ASP A 13 8.66 0.14 9.28
N CYS A 14 8.03 -0.07 8.11
CA CYS A 14 6.58 0.01 8.04
C CYS A 14 5.95 -1.38 8.18
N ALA A 15 4.86 -1.38 8.95
CA ALA A 15 3.97 -2.50 9.08
C ALA A 15 2.86 -2.41 8.04
N ILE A 16 2.39 -3.57 7.59
CA ILE A 16 1.19 -3.69 6.78
C ILE A 16 0.22 -4.60 7.51
N GLU A 17 -0.98 -4.10 7.72
CA GLU A 17 -2.09 -4.87 8.28
C GLU A 17 -3.12 -5.10 7.17
N GLN A 18 -3.68 -6.30 7.12
CA GLN A 18 -4.65 -6.72 6.13
C GLN A 18 -5.99 -6.95 6.82
N THR A 19 -7.02 -6.25 6.39
CA THR A 19 -8.36 -6.36 6.96
C THR A 19 -9.36 -6.68 5.85
N GLN A 20 -10.07 -7.80 5.98
CA GLN A 20 -11.20 -8.07 5.09
C GLN A 20 -12.39 -7.19 5.51
N SER A 21 -12.96 -6.49 4.54
CA SER A 21 -14.15 -5.67 4.70
C SER A 21 -15.19 -6.02 3.63
N GLU A 22 -16.44 -5.59 3.81
CA GLU A 22 -17.51 -5.77 2.82
C GLU A 22 -17.18 -5.17 1.45
N ARG A 23 -16.31 -4.14 1.42
CA ARG A 23 -15.83 -3.50 0.18
C ARG A 23 -14.70 -4.27 -0.51
N GLY A 24 -14.04 -5.20 0.19
CA GLY A 24 -12.84 -5.90 -0.26
C GLY A 24 -11.73 -5.91 0.77
N LEU A 25 -10.53 -6.29 0.34
CA LEU A 25 -9.34 -6.32 1.19
C LEU A 25 -8.79 -4.91 1.38
N ILE A 26 -8.74 -4.45 2.63
CA ILE A 26 -8.12 -3.19 3.03
C ILE A 26 -6.71 -3.49 3.54
N LEU A 27 -5.72 -2.75 3.01
CA LEU A 27 -4.35 -2.75 3.48
C LEU A 27 -4.10 -1.47 4.25
N THR A 28 -3.83 -1.58 5.54
CA THR A 28 -3.42 -0.46 6.37
C THR A 28 -1.90 -0.47 6.45
N VAL A 29 -1.26 0.48 5.80
CA VAL A 29 0.18 0.66 5.90
C VAL A 29 0.47 1.64 7.02
N ARG A 30 1.22 1.20 8.03
CA ARG A 30 1.61 2.01 9.19
C ARG A 30 3.10 2.31 9.14
N HIS A 31 3.42 3.59 9.17
CA HIS A 31 4.78 4.11 9.29
C HIS A 31 5.25 4.08 10.75
N ALA A 32 6.57 4.05 10.95
CA ALA A 32 7.18 4.00 12.28
C ALA A 32 6.95 5.27 13.11
N ASP A 33 6.63 6.39 12.47
CA ASP A 33 6.29 7.66 13.13
C ASP A 33 4.82 7.73 13.59
N GLY A 34 4.03 6.68 13.34
CA GLY A 34 2.62 6.59 13.71
C GLY A 34 1.64 6.99 12.60
N GLY A 35 2.12 7.56 11.49
CA GLY A 35 1.28 7.85 10.32
C GLY A 35 0.80 6.56 9.64
N PHE A 36 -0.38 6.57 9.03
CA PHE A 36 -0.89 5.42 8.29
C PHE A 36 -1.73 5.83 7.10
N HIS A 37 -1.81 4.93 6.11
CA HIS A 37 -2.67 5.06 4.95
C HIS A 37 -3.44 3.76 4.74
N ARG A 38 -4.71 3.85 4.34
CA ARG A 38 -5.53 2.69 4.00
C ARG A 38 -5.71 2.59 2.49
N LEU A 39 -5.45 1.40 1.98
CA LEU A 39 -5.49 1.06 0.56
C LEU A 39 -6.52 -0.06 0.37
N LEU A 40 -7.54 0.17 -0.44
CA LEU A 40 -8.47 -0.88 -0.86
C LEU A 40 -7.89 -1.61 -2.07
N VAL A 41 -7.73 -2.92 -1.96
CA VAL A 41 -7.36 -3.77 -3.09
C VAL A 41 -8.53 -3.85 -4.05
N THR A 42 -8.25 -3.57 -5.32
CA THR A 42 -9.26 -3.62 -6.37
C THR A 42 -9.64 -5.07 -6.67
N ARG A 43 -10.88 -5.29 -7.13
CA ARG A 43 -11.43 -6.65 -7.37
C ARG A 43 -10.65 -7.45 -8.42
N ASP A 44 -9.93 -6.78 -9.30
CA ASP A 44 -9.04 -7.39 -10.29
C ASP A 44 -7.68 -7.81 -9.70
N GLY A 45 -7.42 -7.54 -8.42
CA GLY A 45 -6.25 -8.02 -7.66
C GLY A 45 -4.90 -7.47 -8.12
N ARG A 46 -4.91 -6.60 -9.12
CA ARG A 46 -3.72 -6.03 -9.77
C ARG A 46 -3.41 -4.60 -9.32
N GLY A 47 -4.27 -4.02 -8.48
CA GLY A 47 -4.17 -2.63 -8.05
C GLY A 47 -4.67 -2.39 -6.64
N VAL A 48 -4.36 -1.20 -6.15
CA VAL A 48 -4.87 -0.66 -4.91
C VAL A 48 -5.34 0.77 -5.15
N VAL A 49 -6.40 1.17 -4.46
CA VAL A 49 -6.91 2.54 -4.45
C VAL A 49 -6.90 3.07 -3.02
N ALA A 50 -6.77 4.38 -2.83
CA ALA A 50 -6.88 4.94 -1.49
C ALA A 50 -8.29 4.72 -0.94
N ALA A 51 -8.41 4.05 0.21
CA ALA A 51 -9.69 3.81 0.87
C ALA A 51 -10.23 5.07 1.58
N ASP A 52 -9.34 6.02 1.84
CA ASP A 52 -9.59 7.23 2.64
C ASP A 52 -9.99 8.44 1.78
N GLY A 53 -9.79 8.36 0.46
CA GLY A 53 -10.18 9.39 -0.50
C GLY A 53 -9.43 10.73 -0.41
N ALA A 54 -8.51 10.92 0.54
CA ALA A 54 -7.79 12.19 0.71
C ALA A 54 -6.79 12.47 -0.42
N GLU A 55 -6.00 11.46 -0.82
CA GLU A 55 -5.03 11.53 -1.91
C GLU A 55 -5.14 10.25 -2.75
N PRO A 56 -5.13 10.33 -4.10
CA PRO A 56 -5.23 9.14 -4.95
C PRO A 56 -3.95 8.31 -4.89
N ALA A 57 -4.10 7.00 -4.71
CA ALA A 57 -2.99 6.06 -4.81
C ALA A 57 -2.60 5.87 -6.29
N ARG A 58 -1.33 6.15 -6.62
CA ARG A 58 -0.73 5.84 -7.93
C ARG A 58 0.03 4.52 -7.84
N VAL A 59 -0.36 3.56 -8.65
CA VAL A 59 0.29 2.25 -8.72
C VAL A 59 1.16 2.18 -9.97
N THR A 60 2.41 1.77 -9.79
CA THR A 60 3.38 1.53 -10.87
C THR A 60 4.01 0.16 -10.69
N ILE A 61 4.25 -0.55 -11.79
CA ILE A 61 4.97 -1.84 -11.75
C ILE A 61 6.45 -1.51 -11.58
N ALA A 62 7.05 -1.93 -10.47
CA ALA A 62 8.45 -1.63 -10.16
C ALA A 62 9.38 -2.72 -10.68
N GLU A 63 9.13 -3.97 -10.27
CA GLU A 63 9.88 -5.16 -10.66
C GLU A 63 8.90 -6.33 -10.85
N PRO A 64 9.28 -7.42 -11.54
CA PRO A 64 8.43 -8.60 -11.67
C PRO A 64 7.94 -9.10 -10.30
N GLY A 65 6.63 -9.10 -10.09
CA GLY A 65 6.02 -9.51 -8.82
C GLY A 65 5.96 -8.43 -7.73
N THR A 66 6.30 -7.18 -8.02
CA THR A 66 6.13 -6.04 -7.10
C THR A 66 5.50 -4.81 -7.76
N ILE A 67 4.75 -4.06 -6.97
CA ILE A 67 4.21 -2.76 -7.32
C ILE A 67 4.74 -1.69 -6.36
N ASP A 68 5.08 -0.54 -6.91
CA ASP A 68 5.29 0.68 -6.15
C ASP A 68 3.96 1.44 -6.11
N VAL A 69 3.52 1.79 -4.91
CA VAL A 69 2.32 2.56 -4.64
C VAL A 69 2.75 3.90 -4.07
N ALA A 70 2.38 4.99 -4.73
CA ALA A 70 2.63 6.34 -4.24
C ALA A 70 1.31 6.97 -3.79
N ILE A 71 1.31 7.58 -2.60
CA ILE A 71 0.19 8.38 -2.08
C ILE A 71 0.78 9.71 -1.63
N GLY A 72 0.49 10.77 -2.38
CA GLY A 72 1.17 12.05 -2.18
C GLY A 72 2.69 11.93 -2.28
N SER A 73 3.37 12.33 -1.21
CA SER A 73 4.83 12.24 -1.08
C SER A 73 5.33 10.89 -0.54
N ASP A 74 4.44 9.98 -0.19
CA ASP A 74 4.77 8.67 0.37
C ASP A 74 4.86 7.60 -0.73
N ARG A 75 5.79 6.66 -0.57
CA ARG A 75 6.01 5.55 -1.51
C ARG A 75 6.13 4.22 -0.77
N TYR A 76 5.41 3.22 -1.26
CA TYR A 76 5.32 1.88 -0.68
C TYR A 76 5.67 0.84 -1.73
N ARG A 77 6.50 -0.14 -1.38
CA ARG A 77 6.75 -1.30 -2.24
C ARG A 77 6.01 -2.52 -1.71
N LEU A 78 5.04 -2.99 -2.49
CA LEU A 78 4.17 -4.11 -2.17
C LEU A 78 4.37 -5.24 -3.20
N PRO A 79 4.09 -6.51 -2.86
CA PRO A 79 4.02 -7.57 -3.86
C PRO A 79 2.84 -7.29 -4.81
N ALA A 80 3.03 -7.55 -6.11
CA ALA A 80 2.03 -7.31 -7.15
C ALA A 80 0.77 -8.16 -6.98
N THR A 81 0.93 -9.33 -6.35
CA THR A 81 -0.19 -10.19 -5.96
C THR A 81 -0.44 -10.02 -4.47
N ILE A 82 -1.36 -9.13 -4.11
CA ILE A 82 -1.89 -9.08 -2.75
C ILE A 82 -2.95 -10.18 -2.64
N LYS A 83 -2.54 -11.40 -2.30
CA LYS A 83 -3.50 -12.39 -1.81
C LYS A 83 -3.86 -11.98 -0.39
N ALA A 84 -5.16 -11.92 -0.09
CA ALA A 84 -5.62 -11.98 1.28
C ALA A 84 -4.93 -13.19 1.93
N ALA A 85 -4.10 -12.96 2.94
CA ALA A 85 -3.58 -14.06 3.74
C ALA A 85 -4.81 -14.81 4.28
N ARG A 86 -4.93 -16.09 3.88
CA ARG A 86 -6.04 -16.96 4.24
C ARG A 86 -5.88 -17.44 5.67
#